data_AF-A0A182E5J6-F1
#
_entry.id   AF-A0A182E5J6-F1
#
_cell.length_a   1.000
_cell.length_b   1.000
_cell.length_c   1.000
_cell.angle_alpha   90.00
_cell.angle_beta   90.00
_cell.angle_gamma   90.00
#
_symmetry.space_group_name_H-M   'P 1'
#
loop_
_entity.id
_entity.type
_entity.pdbx_description
1 polymer ?
#
loop_
_entity_poly.entity_id
_entity_poly.type
_entity_poly.pdbx_seq_one_letter_code
_entity_poly.pdbx_strand_id
1 'polypeptide(L)'
;MLCLPVDWNILAMNEVEQMNLALILLSLSLPVTINALSVPRHPQQVRQVTIQVNGYTPEIAIRFEPFANADRVHHILLYGCAYPALPKPFWKGFNICRYFGSHILYAWARNAPDFHLPKDVAFSVGHDYDSIKYLVMQVHYAHPFVGKILDYSGITLHMIDERPHHLAAVLLFVSGTSIQPGFSHFQTNISCLYSGDTPIHPFAFRTHTHTMGRVVSAFYKHADKWIMIGKRNPQWPQLFQPIEKNLTILNDDLMAAICVYDSSMKKSIVRMG
;
A
#
# COMPACT_ATOMS: atom_id res chain seq x y z
N MET A 1 -4.68 2.03 16.59
CA MET A 1 -3.52 2.65 15.92
C MET A 1 -2.54 1.53 15.72
N LEU A 2 -2.34 1.10 14.47
CA LEU A 2 -1.62 -0.14 14.18
C LEU A 2 -0.37 0.24 13.40
N CYS A 3 0.79 -0.23 13.87
CA CYS A 3 1.80 -0.64 12.93
C CYS A 3 1.37 -2.00 12.45
N LEU A 4 1.05 -2.12 11.16
CA LEU A 4 0.87 -3.43 10.59
C LEU A 4 2.25 -3.84 10.06
N PRO A 5 2.97 -4.77 10.71
CA PRO A 5 3.81 -5.65 9.92
C PRO A 5 2.86 -6.31 8.92
N VAL A 6 3.18 -6.27 7.63
CA VAL A 6 2.44 -7.15 6.72
C VAL A 6 2.93 -8.56 7.05
N ASP A 7 2.06 -9.34 7.70
CA ASP A 7 2.36 -10.55 8.46
C ASP A 7 3.51 -11.40 7.89
N TRP A 8 4.54 -11.61 8.72
CA TRP A 8 5.54 -12.65 8.55
C TRP A 8 5.06 -13.92 9.26
N ASN A 9 4.02 -14.57 8.74
CA ASN A 9 3.73 -15.96 9.09
C ASN A 9 4.50 -16.87 8.14
N ILE A 10 5.80 -17.01 8.40
CA ILE A 10 6.60 -18.14 7.92
C ILE A 10 6.82 -19.03 9.13
N LEU A 11 6.30 -20.27 9.03
CA LEU A 11 6.51 -21.43 9.92
C LEU A 11 5.66 -21.50 11.20
N ALA A 12 4.50 -22.13 11.06
CA ALA A 12 4.05 -23.13 12.02
C ALA A 12 3.29 -24.23 11.25
N MET A 13 4.02 -25.24 10.78
CA MET A 13 3.42 -26.55 10.47
C MET A 13 2.98 -27.16 11.80
N ASN A 14 1.69 -27.49 11.93
CA ASN A 14 1.22 -28.63 12.72
C ASN A 14 -0.18 -29.02 12.26
N GLU A 15 -0.23 -30.27 11.79
CA GLU A 15 -1.34 -31.24 11.86
C GLU A 15 -2.73 -30.84 11.35
N VAL A 16 -3.07 -31.42 10.21
CA VAL A 16 -4.44 -31.53 9.69
C VAL A 16 -5.14 -32.69 10.40
N GLU A 17 -6.17 -32.41 11.19
CA GLU A 17 -7.21 -33.38 11.52
C GLU A 17 -8.57 -32.85 11.05
N GLN A 18 -9.05 -33.47 9.95
CA GLN A 18 -10.41 -33.53 9.41
C GLN A 18 -11.33 -32.30 9.44
N MET A 19 -11.85 -31.94 8.25
CA MET A 19 -13.03 -31.10 8.11
C MET A 19 -14.06 -31.78 7.18
N ASN A 20 -15.14 -32.29 7.79
CA ASN A 20 -16.33 -32.75 7.08
C ASN A 20 -17.07 -31.56 6.46
N LEU A 21 -17.42 -31.63 5.17
CA LEU A 21 -18.22 -30.59 4.52
C LEU A 21 -19.44 -31.19 3.82
N ALA A 22 -20.61 -30.70 4.22
CA ALA A 22 -21.91 -31.10 3.73
C ALA A 22 -22.16 -30.58 2.30
N LEU A 23 -22.62 -31.49 1.44
CA LEU A 23 -23.16 -31.20 0.12
C LEU A 23 -24.53 -30.52 0.29
N ILE A 24 -24.70 -29.31 -0.25
CA ILE A 24 -26.03 -28.75 -0.53
C ILE A 24 -26.04 -28.23 -1.97
N LEU A 25 -26.71 -28.99 -2.83
CA LEU A 25 -27.16 -28.58 -4.16
C LEU A 25 -28.42 -27.75 -4.00
N LEU A 26 -28.43 -26.53 -4.55
CA LEU A 26 -29.66 -25.79 -4.83
C LEU A 26 -29.51 -25.05 -6.16
N SER A 27 -30.17 -25.62 -7.17
CA SER A 27 -30.50 -25.00 -8.44
C SER A 27 -31.52 -23.90 -8.23
N LEU A 28 -31.32 -22.71 -8.81
CA LEU A 28 -32.40 -21.83 -9.25
C LEU A 28 -31.89 -20.80 -10.25
N SER A 29 -32.44 -20.89 -11.45
CA SER A 29 -32.37 -19.94 -12.54
C SER A 29 -33.29 -18.74 -12.28
N LEU A 30 -32.80 -17.51 -12.48
CA LEU A 30 -33.62 -16.34 -12.74
C LEU A 30 -32.83 -15.35 -13.63
N PRO A 31 -33.43 -14.81 -14.71
CA PRO A 31 -32.85 -13.72 -15.47
C PRO A 31 -33.13 -12.40 -14.74
N VAL A 32 -32.10 -11.59 -14.51
CA VAL A 32 -32.26 -10.22 -14.03
C VAL A 32 -31.73 -9.28 -15.09
N THR A 33 -32.65 -8.64 -15.80
CA THR A 33 -32.42 -7.40 -16.51
C THR A 33 -32.02 -6.32 -15.51
N ILE A 34 -30.88 -5.67 -15.73
CA ILE A 34 -30.52 -4.48 -14.96
C ILE A 34 -30.74 -3.27 -15.85
N ASN A 35 -31.81 -2.56 -15.51
CA ASN A 35 -32.14 -1.23 -15.99
C ASN A 35 -30.95 -0.28 -15.87
N ALA A 36 -30.80 0.57 -16.89
CA ALA A 36 -29.92 1.73 -16.85
C ALA A 36 -30.26 2.60 -15.63
N LEU A 37 -29.31 2.67 -14.68
CA LEU A 37 -29.31 3.68 -13.63
C LEU A 37 -28.03 4.50 -13.80
N SER A 38 -28.21 5.74 -14.25
CA SER A 38 -27.16 6.76 -14.25
C SER A 38 -26.78 7.07 -12.80
N VAL A 39 -25.53 6.81 -12.42
CA VAL A 39 -24.97 7.14 -11.10
C VAL A 39 -24.22 8.48 -11.17
N PRO A 40 -24.26 9.34 -10.14
CA PRO A 40 -24.00 10.79 -10.22
C PRO A 40 -22.57 11.21 -10.55
N ARG A 41 -22.43 12.47 -11.00
CA ARG A 41 -21.16 13.23 -11.11
C ARG A 41 -20.57 13.47 -9.72
N HIS A 42 -19.74 12.55 -9.23
CA HIS A 42 -18.86 12.83 -8.10
C HIS A 42 -17.40 12.73 -8.57
N PRO A 43 -16.55 13.72 -8.22
CA PRO A 43 -15.12 13.66 -8.51
C PRO A 43 -14.47 12.55 -7.67
N GLN A 44 -13.34 12.05 -8.16
CA GLN A 44 -12.60 10.84 -7.73
C GLN A 44 -13.07 9.55 -8.43
N GLN A 45 -12.56 9.34 -9.64
CA GLN A 45 -12.63 8.04 -10.29
C GLN A 45 -11.39 7.24 -9.90
N VAL A 46 -11.60 6.19 -9.11
CA VAL A 46 -10.59 5.18 -8.81
C VAL A 46 -10.87 3.97 -9.68
N ARG A 47 -9.88 3.47 -10.42
CA ARG A 47 -9.95 2.22 -11.18
C ARG A 47 -8.86 1.28 -10.69
N GLN A 48 -9.20 0.01 -10.53
CA GLN A 48 -8.24 -1.05 -10.26
C GLN A 48 -8.01 -1.93 -11.48
N VAL A 49 -6.80 -2.46 -11.60
CA VAL A 49 -6.38 -3.47 -12.57
C VAL A 49 -5.78 -4.64 -11.80
N THR A 50 -6.32 -5.85 -11.98
CA THR A 50 -5.66 -7.07 -11.52
C THR A 50 -4.67 -7.52 -12.56
N ILE A 51 -3.44 -7.73 -12.13
CA ILE A 51 -2.38 -8.37 -12.90
C ILE A 51 -2.15 -9.73 -12.25
N GLN A 52 -2.53 -10.78 -12.96
CA GLN A 52 -2.17 -12.13 -12.57
C GLN A 52 -0.74 -12.40 -13.00
N VAL A 53 0.10 -12.79 -12.04
CA VAL A 53 1.43 -13.29 -12.31
C VAL A 53 1.25 -14.74 -12.76
N ASN A 54 1.32 -15.01 -14.06
CA ASN A 54 1.09 -16.34 -14.63
C ASN A 54 2.45 -17.02 -14.90
N GLY A 55 2.73 -18.16 -14.27
CA GLY A 55 3.87 -19.01 -14.65
C GLY A 55 4.58 -19.65 -13.46
N TYR A 56 5.11 -20.86 -13.66
CA TYR A 56 5.89 -21.64 -12.69
C TYR A 56 7.35 -21.16 -12.60
N THR A 57 7.59 -19.86 -12.44
CA THR A 57 8.94 -19.36 -12.20
C THR A 57 8.98 -18.31 -11.10
N PRO A 58 10.05 -18.28 -10.31
CA PRO A 58 10.28 -17.28 -9.28
C PRO A 58 10.29 -15.88 -9.91
N GLU A 59 9.40 -14.96 -9.51
CA GLU A 59 9.42 -13.58 -10.02
C GLU A 59 9.74 -12.58 -8.91
N ILE A 60 10.71 -11.71 -9.16
CA ILE A 60 11.20 -10.78 -8.14
C ILE A 60 11.29 -9.36 -8.72
N ALA A 61 10.60 -8.40 -8.11
CA ALA A 61 10.53 -7.02 -8.60
C ALA A 61 11.71 -6.17 -8.10
N ILE A 62 12.47 -5.57 -9.04
CA ILE A 62 13.67 -4.75 -8.75
C ILE A 62 13.53 -3.26 -9.12
N ARG A 63 12.61 -2.91 -10.02
CA ARG A 63 12.39 -1.53 -10.46
C ARG A 63 10.93 -1.32 -10.87
N PHE A 64 10.43 -0.12 -10.55
CA PHE A 64 9.08 0.34 -10.90
C PHE A 64 9.18 1.58 -11.78
N GLU A 65 8.68 1.47 -13.01
CA GLU A 65 8.74 2.54 -14.02
C GLU A 65 7.32 3.01 -14.35
N PRO A 66 6.92 4.22 -13.92
CA PRO A 66 5.58 4.74 -14.15
C PRO A 66 5.38 5.27 -15.57
N PHE A 67 4.27 4.87 -16.21
CA PHE A 67 3.77 5.49 -17.43
C PHE A 67 2.49 6.27 -17.10
N ALA A 68 2.63 7.51 -16.65
CA ALA A 68 1.51 8.35 -16.23
C ALA A 68 1.86 9.85 -16.26
N ASN A 69 0.85 10.70 -16.38
CA ASN A 69 0.97 12.15 -16.29
C ASN A 69 0.06 12.69 -15.16
N ALA A 70 0.61 13.52 -14.28
CA ALA A 70 -0.08 14.05 -13.11
C ALA A 70 -1.33 14.90 -13.41
N ASP A 71 -1.42 15.49 -14.60
CA ASP A 71 -2.60 16.24 -15.04
C ASP A 71 -3.84 15.34 -15.19
N ARG A 72 -3.59 14.04 -15.45
CA ARG A 72 -4.60 13.02 -15.67
C ARG A 72 -4.73 12.05 -14.49
N VAL A 73 -3.60 11.59 -13.95
CA VAL A 73 -3.54 10.62 -12.85
C VAL A 73 -3.02 11.31 -11.61
N HIS A 74 -3.86 11.42 -10.58
CA HIS A 74 -3.47 11.98 -9.30
C HIS A 74 -2.44 11.09 -8.57
N HIS A 75 -2.64 9.78 -8.58
CA HIS A 75 -1.64 8.79 -8.15
C HIS A 75 -1.93 7.39 -8.67
N ILE A 76 -0.88 6.55 -8.68
CA ILE A 76 -0.94 5.10 -8.89
C ILE A 76 -0.38 4.41 -7.65
N LEU A 77 -1.05 3.37 -7.17
CA LEU A 77 -0.56 2.50 -6.09
C LEU A 77 -0.54 1.06 -6.60
N LEU A 78 0.52 0.33 -6.29
CA LEU A 78 0.61 -1.10 -6.56
C LEU A 78 0.56 -1.87 -5.26
N TYR A 79 -0.33 -2.85 -5.22
CA TYR A 79 -0.49 -3.73 -4.08
C TYR A 79 -0.20 -5.19 -4.45
N GLY A 80 0.38 -5.93 -3.51
CA GLY A 80 0.42 -7.38 -3.51
C GLY A 80 -0.73 -7.96 -2.67
N CYS A 81 -1.36 -9.03 -3.15
CA CYS A 81 -2.44 -9.75 -2.48
C CYS A 81 -2.27 -11.26 -2.63
N ALA A 82 -2.76 -12.03 -1.66
CA ALA A 82 -3.03 -13.46 -1.87
C ALA A 82 -4.20 -13.69 -2.86
N TYR A 83 -5.23 -12.82 -2.80
CA TYR A 83 -6.34 -12.79 -3.76
C TYR A 83 -6.85 -11.35 -3.98
N PRO A 84 -7.16 -10.96 -5.23
CA PRO A 84 -7.75 -9.66 -5.52
C PRO A 84 -9.17 -9.56 -4.93
N ALA A 85 -9.61 -8.34 -4.62
CA ALA A 85 -10.91 -8.10 -4.00
C ALA A 85 -12.08 -8.67 -4.80
N LEU A 86 -12.01 -8.61 -6.12
CA LEU A 86 -13.01 -9.13 -7.03
C LEU A 86 -12.36 -10.05 -8.06
N PRO A 87 -13.03 -11.14 -8.49
CA PRO A 87 -12.57 -12.01 -9.57
C PRO A 87 -12.86 -11.35 -10.94
N LYS A 88 -12.43 -10.11 -11.11
CA LYS A 88 -12.59 -9.32 -12.33
C LYS A 88 -11.26 -8.63 -12.65
N PRO A 89 -10.91 -8.48 -13.93
CA PRO A 89 -9.67 -7.81 -14.30
C PRO A 89 -9.70 -6.33 -13.94
N PHE A 90 -10.89 -5.71 -13.92
CA PHE A 90 -11.06 -4.29 -13.58
C PHE A 90 -12.30 -4.06 -12.72
N TRP A 91 -12.20 -3.14 -11.76
CA TRP A 91 -13.34 -2.64 -11.00
C TRP A 91 -13.12 -1.20 -10.53
N LYS A 92 -14.18 -0.61 -9.99
CA LYS A 92 -14.19 0.70 -9.36
C LYS A 92 -14.35 0.53 -7.85
N GLY A 93 -13.67 1.37 -7.08
CA GLY A 93 -13.87 1.50 -5.64
C GLY A 93 -12.54 1.49 -4.90
N PHE A 94 -12.58 1.17 -3.61
CA PHE A 94 -11.38 1.12 -2.75
C PHE A 94 -10.99 -0.31 -2.35
N ASN A 95 -11.78 -1.32 -2.73
CA ASN A 95 -11.46 -2.71 -2.41
C ASN A 95 -10.23 -3.14 -3.20
N ILE A 96 -9.16 -3.56 -2.51
CA ILE A 96 -7.89 -3.98 -3.15
C ILE A 96 -7.76 -5.50 -3.13
N CYS A 97 -7.69 -6.10 -1.94
CA CYS A 97 -7.62 -7.55 -1.73
C CYS A 97 -8.92 -8.09 -1.12
N ARG A 98 -9.22 -9.39 -1.29
CA ARG A 98 -10.49 -10.03 -0.83
C ARG A 98 -10.58 -10.17 0.69
N TYR A 99 -9.43 -10.19 1.36
CA TYR A 99 -9.29 -10.36 2.81
C TYR A 99 -8.19 -9.43 3.34
N PHE A 100 -7.65 -9.74 4.52
CA PHE A 100 -6.46 -9.09 5.07
C PHE A 100 -5.20 -9.45 4.26
N GLY A 101 -4.10 -8.71 4.47
CA GLY A 101 -2.84 -8.93 3.76
C GLY A 101 -2.73 -8.17 2.43
N SER A 102 -3.08 -6.88 2.42
CA SER A 102 -2.74 -5.99 1.31
C SER A 102 -1.36 -5.40 1.54
N HIS A 103 -0.41 -5.71 0.66
CA HIS A 103 0.97 -5.24 0.74
C HIS A 103 1.15 -4.07 -0.22
N ILE A 104 1.33 -2.84 0.25
CA ILE A 104 1.73 -1.76 -0.67
C ILE A 104 3.16 -2.01 -1.12
N LEU A 105 3.39 -2.14 -2.43
CA LEU A 105 4.71 -2.43 -3.02
C LEU A 105 5.32 -1.18 -3.64
N TYR A 106 4.47 -0.36 -4.26
CA TYR A 106 4.90 0.85 -4.96
C TYR A 106 3.81 1.92 -4.93
N ALA A 107 4.23 3.18 -5.02
CA ALA A 107 3.36 4.33 -5.10
C ALA A 107 3.99 5.43 -5.95
N TRP A 108 3.20 5.96 -6.86
CA TRP A 108 3.56 7.07 -7.74
C TRP A 108 2.54 8.21 -7.59
N ALA A 109 3.01 9.44 -7.50
CA ALA A 109 2.17 10.63 -7.50
C ALA A 109 2.96 11.83 -7.99
N ARG A 110 2.28 12.81 -8.60
CA ARG A 110 2.85 14.12 -8.99
C ARG A 110 4.14 14.02 -9.82
N ASN A 111 4.14 13.16 -10.84
CA ASN A 111 5.30 12.95 -11.72
C ASN A 111 6.58 12.58 -10.95
N ALA A 112 6.43 11.78 -9.89
CA ALA A 112 7.58 11.16 -9.24
C ALA A 112 8.40 10.36 -10.27
N PRO A 113 9.74 10.41 -10.20
CA PRO A 113 10.59 9.63 -11.08
C PRO A 113 10.49 8.12 -10.77
N ASP A 114 11.12 7.33 -11.61
CA ASP A 114 11.32 5.89 -11.42
C ASP A 114 11.87 5.58 -10.02
N PHE A 115 11.45 4.43 -9.50
CA PHE A 115 11.95 3.93 -8.24
C PHE A 115 12.79 2.68 -8.45
N HIS A 116 14.07 2.81 -8.15
CA HIS A 116 15.05 1.74 -8.16
C HIS A 116 15.23 1.23 -6.73
N LEU A 117 15.13 -0.09 -6.56
CA LEU A 117 15.56 -0.71 -5.32
C LEU A 117 17.10 -0.67 -5.23
N PRO A 118 17.67 -0.67 -4.01
CA PRO A 118 19.10 -0.84 -3.83
C PRO A 118 19.59 -2.12 -4.51
N LYS A 119 20.90 -2.16 -4.80
CA LYS A 119 21.53 -3.36 -5.35
C LYS A 119 21.24 -4.57 -4.45
N ASP A 120 20.94 -5.71 -5.06
CA ASP A 120 20.65 -7.01 -4.41
C ASP A 120 19.44 -7.00 -3.46
N VAL A 121 18.55 -5.99 -3.58
CA VAL A 121 17.29 -5.86 -2.82
C VAL A 121 16.11 -5.97 -3.77
N ALA A 122 15.13 -6.81 -3.43
CA ALA A 122 13.98 -7.01 -4.30
C ALA A 122 12.72 -7.53 -3.59
N PHE A 123 11.53 -7.29 -4.14
CA PHE A 123 10.28 -7.86 -3.60
C PHE A 123 10.04 -9.25 -4.19
N SER A 124 9.81 -10.25 -3.33
CA SER A 124 9.41 -11.61 -3.75
C SER A 124 7.91 -11.66 -4.02
N VAL A 125 7.51 -12.10 -5.22
CA VAL A 125 6.10 -12.29 -5.58
C VAL A 125 5.91 -13.57 -6.41
N GLY A 126 4.72 -14.17 -6.32
CA GLY A 126 4.31 -15.27 -7.19
C GLY A 126 4.87 -16.66 -6.85
N HIS A 127 5.92 -16.79 -6.04
CA HIS A 127 6.44 -18.10 -5.63
C HIS A 127 5.44 -18.86 -4.77
N ASP A 128 5.47 -20.19 -4.74
CA ASP A 128 4.55 -21.03 -3.92
C ASP A 128 4.54 -20.66 -2.44
N TYR A 129 5.68 -20.25 -1.88
CA TYR A 129 5.83 -19.83 -0.49
C TYR A 129 5.53 -18.34 -0.24
N ASP A 130 5.35 -17.52 -1.28
CA ASP A 130 5.03 -16.10 -1.09
C ASP A 130 3.59 -15.89 -0.65
N SER A 131 3.36 -14.90 0.20
CA SER A 131 2.01 -14.41 0.53
C SER A 131 1.40 -13.57 -0.60
N ILE A 132 2.22 -13.02 -1.49
CA ILE A 132 1.80 -12.19 -2.62
C ILE A 132 1.71 -13.07 -3.87
N LYS A 133 0.47 -13.37 -4.31
CA LYS A 133 0.20 -14.15 -5.54
C LYS A 133 -0.33 -13.30 -6.69
N TYR A 134 -0.94 -12.17 -6.38
CA TYR A 134 -1.54 -11.25 -7.34
C TYR A 134 -1.06 -9.84 -7.09
N LEU A 135 -0.95 -9.09 -8.18
CA LEU A 135 -0.72 -7.66 -8.14
C LEU A 135 -2.01 -6.92 -8.49
N VAL A 136 -2.33 -5.91 -7.69
CA VAL A 136 -3.51 -5.05 -7.88
C VAL A 136 -3.02 -3.61 -8.00
N MET A 137 -3.13 -3.05 -9.20
CA MET A 137 -2.79 -1.65 -9.47
C MET A 137 -4.04 -0.79 -9.27
N GLN A 138 -3.96 0.21 -8.40
CA GLN A 138 -4.98 1.23 -8.21
C GLN A 138 -4.55 2.53 -8.89
N VAL A 139 -5.38 3.04 -9.79
CA VAL A 139 -5.20 4.33 -10.46
C VAL A 139 -6.28 5.29 -9.97
N HIS A 140 -5.85 6.40 -9.38
CA HIS A 140 -6.73 7.50 -9.00
C HIS A 140 -6.58 8.63 -10.00
N TYR A 141 -7.62 8.88 -10.80
CA TYR A 141 -7.63 9.96 -11.78
C TYR A 141 -7.88 11.31 -11.12
N ALA A 142 -7.14 12.33 -11.57
CA ALA A 142 -7.30 13.70 -11.09
C ALA A 142 -8.67 14.29 -11.46
N HIS A 143 -9.17 13.94 -12.65
CA HIS A 143 -10.43 14.45 -13.19
C HIS A 143 -11.27 13.31 -13.79
N PRO A 144 -12.61 13.38 -13.74
CA PRO A 144 -13.48 12.45 -14.46
C PRO A 144 -13.25 12.52 -15.97
N PHE A 145 -13.36 11.37 -16.64
CA PHE A 145 -13.31 11.34 -18.11
C PHE A 145 -14.52 12.04 -18.73
N VAL A 146 -14.26 12.88 -19.73
CA VAL A 146 -15.29 13.47 -20.58
C VAL A 146 -15.31 12.72 -21.91
N GLY A 147 -16.39 11.97 -22.17
CA GLY A 147 -16.53 11.13 -23.36
C GLY A 147 -15.89 9.75 -23.24
N LYS A 148 -15.76 9.04 -24.37
CA LYS A 148 -15.18 7.69 -24.45
C LYS A 148 -13.68 7.77 -24.71
N ILE A 149 -12.90 8.05 -23.67
CA ILE A 149 -11.44 8.15 -23.75
C ILE A 149 -10.82 6.83 -23.25
N LEU A 150 -9.84 6.32 -23.99
CA LEU A 150 -8.98 5.21 -23.54
C LEU A 150 -7.83 5.75 -22.69
N ASP A 151 -7.46 5.02 -21.66
CA ASP A 151 -6.34 5.32 -20.77
C ASP A 151 -5.41 4.12 -20.72
N TYR A 152 -4.11 4.38 -20.82
CA TYR A 152 -3.07 3.36 -20.78
C TYR A 152 -2.08 3.63 -19.63
N SER A 153 -2.47 4.46 -18.66
CA SER A 153 -1.60 4.78 -17.54
C SER A 153 -1.35 3.54 -16.70
N GLY A 154 -0.11 3.36 -16.28
CA GLY A 154 0.26 2.18 -15.51
C GLY A 154 1.70 2.22 -15.03
N ILE A 155 2.23 1.04 -14.76
CA ILE A 155 3.61 0.83 -14.36
C ILE A 155 4.20 -0.34 -15.15
N THR A 156 5.44 -0.22 -15.55
CA THR A 156 6.28 -1.33 -15.99
C THR A 156 7.01 -1.88 -14.78
N LEU A 157 6.88 -3.19 -14.57
CA LEU A 157 7.59 -3.92 -13.53
C LEU A 157 8.79 -4.62 -14.17
N HIS A 158 9.97 -4.37 -13.61
CA HIS A 158 11.18 -5.06 -14.02
C HIS A 158 11.40 -6.21 -13.03
N MET A 159 11.25 -7.44 -13.54
CA MET A 159 11.32 -8.68 -12.76
C MET A 159 12.61 -9.44 -13.08
N ILE A 160 13.13 -10.17 -12.10
CA ILE A 160 14.24 -11.13 -12.26
C ILE A 160 13.86 -12.47 -11.63
N ASP A 161 14.48 -13.54 -12.12
CA ASP A 161 14.30 -14.90 -11.58
C ASP A 161 15.38 -15.26 -10.54
N GLU A 162 16.47 -14.48 -10.50
CA GLU A 162 17.60 -14.71 -9.59
C GLU A 162 17.24 -14.28 -8.16
N ARG A 163 17.40 -15.20 -7.21
CA ARG A 163 17.13 -14.94 -5.80
C ARG A 163 18.02 -13.79 -5.27
N PRO A 164 17.44 -12.71 -4.71
CA PRO A 164 18.23 -11.61 -4.20
C PRO A 164 18.86 -12.01 -2.87
N HIS A 165 19.93 -11.32 -2.47
CA HIS A 165 20.49 -11.47 -1.13
C HIS A 165 19.57 -10.88 -0.06
N HIS A 166 18.76 -9.88 -0.42
CA HIS A 166 17.89 -9.17 0.51
C HIS A 166 16.46 -9.02 -0.04
N LEU A 167 15.48 -9.31 0.82
CA LEU A 167 14.07 -9.09 0.49
C LEU A 167 13.62 -7.70 0.94
N ALA A 168 12.90 -7.01 0.05
CA ALA A 168 12.24 -5.76 0.35
C ALA A 168 10.88 -6.01 1.02
N ALA A 169 10.53 -5.14 1.96
CA ALA A 169 9.22 -5.10 2.60
C ALA A 169 8.83 -3.65 2.89
N VAL A 170 7.54 -3.40 3.07
CA VAL A 170 7.04 -2.10 3.52
C VAL A 170 6.46 -2.24 4.92
N LEU A 171 7.01 -1.45 5.85
CA LEU A 171 6.43 -1.26 7.17
C LEU A 171 5.50 -0.04 7.15
N LEU A 172 4.22 -0.24 7.47
CA LEU A 172 3.21 0.81 7.39
C LEU A 172 2.79 1.31 8.78
N PHE A 173 2.95 2.61 9.00
CA PHE A 173 2.35 3.33 10.11
C PHE A 173 1.03 3.96 9.66
N VAL A 174 -0.09 3.61 10.30
CA VAL A 174 -1.38 4.21 10.00
C VAL A 174 -2.12 4.69 11.26
N SER A 175 -2.70 5.88 11.17
CA SER A 175 -3.55 6.48 12.20
C SER A 175 -5.01 6.34 11.81
N GLY A 176 -5.84 5.84 12.73
CA GLY A 176 -7.31 5.92 12.65
C GLY A 176 -7.89 7.06 13.49
N THR A 177 -7.04 7.85 14.15
CA THR A 177 -7.47 8.91 15.09
C THR A 177 -8.08 10.06 14.33
N SER A 178 -9.33 10.41 14.64
CA SER A 178 -9.99 11.55 14.00
C SER A 178 -9.33 12.88 14.40
N ILE A 179 -9.33 13.84 13.48
CA ILE A 179 -8.69 15.15 13.64
C ILE A 179 -9.74 16.15 14.15
N GLN A 180 -9.47 16.74 15.31
CA GLN A 180 -10.34 17.76 15.90
C GLN A 180 -10.23 19.08 15.14
N PRO A 181 -11.34 19.82 14.96
CA PRO A 181 -11.34 21.12 14.28
C PRO A 181 -10.72 22.23 15.14
N GLY A 182 -10.23 23.31 14.50
CA GLY A 182 -9.82 24.54 15.17
C GLY A 182 -8.38 24.57 15.69
N PHE A 183 -7.55 23.57 15.39
CA PHE A 183 -6.16 23.50 15.84
C PHE A 183 -5.20 23.85 14.70
N SER A 184 -4.36 24.88 14.88
CA SER A 184 -3.24 25.15 13.97
C SER A 184 -2.16 24.06 14.02
N HIS A 185 -2.15 23.26 15.11
CA HIS A 185 -1.24 22.15 15.32
C HIS A 185 -1.97 21.00 16.02
N PHE A 186 -2.51 20.07 15.24
CA PHE A 186 -3.09 18.82 15.73
C PHE A 186 -2.12 17.67 15.45
N GLN A 187 -1.74 16.92 16.50
CA GLN A 187 -0.73 15.86 16.39
C GLN A 187 -1.35 14.49 16.67
N THR A 188 -0.95 13.50 15.87
CA THR A 188 -1.25 12.09 16.12
C THR A 188 0.03 11.27 16.17
N ASN A 189 0.16 10.41 17.18
CA ASN A 189 1.35 9.58 17.42
C ASN A 189 1.01 8.11 17.23
N ILE A 190 1.79 7.40 16.42
CA ILE A 190 1.67 5.97 16.16
C ILE A 190 2.92 5.31 16.75
N SER A 191 2.78 4.21 17.46
CA SER A 191 3.94 3.46 17.96
C SER A 191 3.68 1.96 18.03
N CYS A 192 4.74 1.19 17.91
CA CYS A 192 4.75 -0.27 18.01
C CYS A 192 6.16 -0.78 18.33
N LEU A 193 6.24 -1.95 18.95
CA LEU A 193 7.49 -2.68 19.03
C LEU A 193 7.72 -3.44 17.73
N TYR A 194 8.96 -3.45 17.25
CA TYR A 194 9.36 -4.36 16.20
C TYR A 194 9.60 -5.76 16.81
N SER A 195 8.79 -6.74 16.43
CA SER A 195 8.85 -8.10 17.00
C SER A 195 9.37 -9.15 16.00
N GLY A 196 10.07 -8.73 14.94
CA GLY A 196 10.64 -9.65 13.97
C GLY A 196 12.02 -10.14 14.39
N ASP A 197 12.35 -11.39 14.05
CA ASP A 197 13.64 -12.00 14.39
C ASP A 197 14.79 -11.51 13.49
N THR A 198 14.46 -10.93 12.35
CA THR A 198 15.42 -10.48 11.34
C THR A 198 15.66 -8.97 11.47
N PRO A 199 16.90 -8.48 11.62
CA PRO A 199 17.19 -7.05 11.54
C PRO A 199 16.69 -6.43 10.24
N ILE A 200 16.09 -5.24 10.31
CA ILE A 200 15.63 -4.51 9.12
C ILE A 200 16.44 -3.23 8.90
N HIS A 201 16.73 -2.96 7.64
CA HIS A 201 17.52 -1.82 7.19
C HIS A 201 16.65 -0.90 6.32
N PRO A 202 16.06 0.16 6.89
CA PRO A 202 15.20 1.05 6.13
C PRO A 202 16.04 1.83 5.11
N PHE A 203 15.72 1.68 3.82
CA PHE A 203 16.44 2.34 2.72
C PHE A 203 15.62 3.43 2.02
N ALA A 204 14.30 3.47 2.24
CA ALA A 204 13.43 4.50 1.69
C ALA A 204 12.27 4.85 2.64
N PHE A 205 11.84 6.11 2.60
CA PHE A 205 10.75 6.64 3.41
C PHE A 205 9.73 7.38 2.56
N ARG A 206 8.45 7.05 2.74
CA ARG A 206 7.35 7.73 2.05
C ARG A 206 6.31 8.19 3.06
N THR A 207 5.81 9.41 2.86
CA THR A 207 4.75 10.01 3.67
C THR A 207 3.50 10.21 2.84
N HIS A 208 2.32 10.03 3.44
CA HIS A 208 1.05 10.31 2.81
C HIS A 208 0.07 10.95 3.79
N THR A 209 -0.54 12.06 3.39
CA THR A 209 -1.68 12.68 4.06
C THR A 209 -2.57 13.36 3.02
N HIS A 210 -3.80 13.67 3.39
CA HIS A 210 -4.64 14.64 2.67
C HIS A 210 -4.19 16.09 2.95
N THR A 211 -4.99 17.08 2.54
CA THR A 211 -4.62 18.51 2.48
C THR A 211 -4.24 19.17 3.81
N MET A 212 -4.66 18.60 4.94
CA MET A 212 -4.37 19.16 6.27
C MET A 212 -2.98 18.80 6.80
N GLY A 213 -2.31 17.78 6.25
CA GLY A 213 -1.00 17.37 6.76
C GLY A 213 0.07 18.43 6.50
N ARG A 214 0.96 18.60 7.49
CA ARG A 214 2.06 19.58 7.45
C ARG A 214 3.42 18.91 7.56
N VAL A 215 3.56 17.95 8.47
CA VAL A 215 4.79 17.22 8.69
C VAL A 215 4.47 15.79 9.08
N VAL A 216 5.18 14.83 8.50
CA VAL A 216 5.20 13.44 8.97
C VAL A 216 6.65 13.07 9.28
N SER A 217 6.87 12.41 10.41
CA SER A 217 8.19 11.97 10.85
C SER A 217 8.12 10.55 11.40
N ALA A 218 9.19 9.78 11.21
CA ALA A 218 9.33 8.42 11.73
C ALA A 218 10.67 8.23 12.44
N PHE A 219 10.64 7.43 13.50
CA PHE A 219 11.75 7.18 14.41
C PHE A 219 11.71 5.73 14.88
N TYR A 220 12.84 5.27 15.39
CA TYR A 220 12.88 4.12 16.29
C TYR A 220 13.70 4.48 17.53
N LYS A 221 13.43 3.79 18.63
CA LYS A 221 14.13 3.96 19.90
C LYS A 221 14.90 2.67 20.19
N HIS A 222 16.22 2.81 20.27
CA HIS A 222 17.15 1.72 20.60
C HIS A 222 17.99 2.14 21.81
N ALA A 223 18.06 1.29 22.84
CA ALA A 223 18.81 1.57 24.07
C ALA A 223 18.58 3.00 24.62
N ASP A 224 17.30 3.37 24.77
CA ASP A 224 16.83 4.68 25.19
C ASP A 224 17.11 5.90 24.28
N LYS A 225 17.70 5.69 23.11
CA LYS A 225 18.00 6.77 22.14
C LYS A 225 17.03 6.76 20.98
N TRP A 226 16.41 7.90 20.71
CA TRP A 226 15.57 8.12 19.52
C TRP A 226 16.43 8.40 18.29
N ILE A 227 16.24 7.61 17.24
CA ILE A 227 16.94 7.70 15.97
C ILE A 227 15.91 7.98 14.87
N MET A 228 16.13 9.03 14.09
CA MET A 228 15.22 9.44 13.02
C MET A 228 15.43 8.60 11.77
N ILE A 229 14.34 8.01 11.27
CA ILE A 229 14.27 7.31 9.98
C ILE A 229 14.04 8.32 8.86
N GLY A 230 13.07 9.23 9.05
CA GLY A 230 12.76 10.25 8.06
C GLY A 230 11.80 11.32 8.56
N LYS A 231 11.81 12.47 7.88
CA LYS A 231 10.90 13.60 8.12
C LYS A 231 10.60 14.29 6.80
N ARG A 232 9.34 14.49 6.47
CA ARG A 232 8.93 15.10 5.20
C ARG A 232 7.65 15.91 5.32
N ASN A 233 7.50 16.92 4.46
CA ASN A 233 6.22 17.56 4.22
C ASN A 233 5.39 16.66 3.28
N PRO A 234 4.25 16.12 3.74
CA PRO A 234 3.44 15.19 2.94
C PRO A 234 2.71 15.85 1.76
N GLN A 235 2.76 17.19 1.66
CA GLN A 235 2.25 17.95 0.51
C GLN A 235 3.28 18.11 -0.62
N TRP A 236 4.54 17.71 -0.42
CA TRP A 236 5.51 17.58 -1.51
C TRP A 236 5.23 16.33 -2.37
N PRO A 237 5.88 16.14 -3.53
CA PRO A 237 5.75 14.91 -4.29
C PRO A 237 5.90 13.67 -3.40
N GLN A 238 4.91 12.77 -3.45
CA GLN A 238 4.79 11.64 -2.52
C GLN A 238 5.53 10.40 -3.05
N LEU A 239 6.84 10.57 -3.25
CA LEU A 239 7.78 9.53 -3.65
C LEU A 239 8.41 8.82 -2.45
N PHE A 240 9.01 7.67 -2.69
CA PHE A 240 9.90 6.99 -1.74
C PHE A 240 11.25 7.71 -1.72
N GLN A 241 11.49 8.50 -0.68
CA GLN A 241 12.74 9.24 -0.52
C GLN A 241 13.83 8.30 0.01
N PRO A 242 15.00 8.22 -0.64
CA PRO A 242 16.11 7.41 -0.14
C PRO A 242 16.54 7.83 1.26
N ILE A 243 16.90 6.86 2.08
CA ILE A 243 17.51 7.04 3.40
C ILE A 243 19.02 6.80 3.23
N GLU A 244 19.82 7.86 3.33
CA GLU A 244 21.27 7.76 3.12
C GLU A 244 22.00 7.14 4.32
N LYS A 245 21.40 7.20 5.50
CA LYS A 245 21.99 6.66 6.72
C LYS A 245 21.83 5.15 6.74
N ASN A 246 22.91 4.44 7.07
CA ASN A 246 22.84 3.02 7.38
C ASN A 246 22.20 2.84 8.76
N LEU A 247 20.89 2.58 8.78
CA LEU A 247 20.10 2.35 9.98
C LEU A 247 19.85 0.85 10.13
N THR A 248 19.80 0.39 11.37
CA THR A 248 19.43 -0.99 11.71
C THR A 248 18.39 -0.92 12.81
N ILE A 249 17.24 -1.54 12.56
CA ILE A 249 16.17 -1.72 13.54
C ILE A 249 16.19 -3.19 13.95
N LEU A 250 16.22 -3.43 15.26
CA LEU A 250 16.33 -4.75 15.86
C LEU A 250 15.04 -5.12 16.58
N ASN A 251 14.90 -6.41 16.89
CA ASN A 251 13.84 -6.91 17.74
C ASN A 251 13.75 -6.08 19.04
N ASP A 252 12.53 -5.83 19.50
CA ASP A 252 12.15 -4.99 20.62
C ASP A 252 12.43 -3.48 20.49
N ASP A 253 12.94 -3.00 19.35
CA ASP A 253 13.01 -1.55 19.12
C ASP A 253 11.60 -0.94 19.05
N LEU A 254 11.38 0.13 19.83
CA LEU A 254 10.14 0.88 19.77
C LEU A 254 10.16 1.80 18.56
N MET A 255 9.37 1.47 17.55
CA MET A 255 9.18 2.31 16.38
C MET A 255 8.03 3.29 16.62
N ALA A 256 8.17 4.50 16.10
CA ALA A 256 7.19 5.55 16.23
C ALA A 256 7.07 6.41 14.97
N ALA A 257 5.86 6.87 14.68
CA ALA A 257 5.60 7.88 13.66
C ALA A 257 4.70 8.99 14.23
N ILE A 258 4.94 10.21 13.76
CA ILE A 258 4.19 11.41 14.17
C ILE A 258 3.65 12.07 12.91
N CYS A 259 2.35 12.35 12.91
CA CYS A 259 1.70 13.18 11.89
C CYS A 259 1.20 14.47 12.53
N VAL A 260 1.57 15.60 11.92
CA VAL A 260 1.13 16.94 12.30
C VAL A 260 0.20 17.48 11.22
N TYR A 261 -0.96 17.98 11.66
CA TYR A 261 -2.01 18.53 10.82
C TYR A 261 -2.34 19.96 11.25
N ASP A 262 -2.85 20.74 10.30
CA ASP A 262 -3.46 22.03 10.53
C ASP A 262 -4.95 21.94 10.18
N SER A 263 -5.78 21.99 11.22
CA SER A 263 -7.23 21.91 11.17
C SER A 263 -7.89 23.23 11.59
N SER A 264 -7.14 24.34 11.63
CA SER A 264 -7.61 25.68 12.03
C SER A 264 -8.87 26.11 11.28
N MET A 265 -8.94 25.80 10.00
CA MET A 265 -10.07 26.13 9.10
C MET A 265 -11.22 25.12 9.12
N LYS A 266 -11.11 24.02 9.89
CA LYS A 266 -12.18 23.02 9.99
C LYS A 266 -13.17 23.42 11.07
N LYS A 267 -14.45 23.18 10.81
CA LYS A 267 -15.57 23.46 11.74
C LYS A 267 -16.14 22.21 12.42
N SER A 268 -15.77 21.02 11.94
CA SER A 268 -16.23 19.73 12.43
C SER A 268 -15.08 18.73 12.45
N ILE A 269 -15.27 17.64 13.20
CA ILE A 269 -14.32 16.53 13.28
C ILE A 269 -14.09 15.95 11.87
N VAL A 270 -12.82 15.81 11.51
CA VAL A 270 -12.41 15.18 10.25
C VAL A 270 -12.02 13.73 10.54
N ARG A 271 -12.78 12.79 9.97
CA ARG A 271 -12.47 11.36 10.06
C ARG A 271 -11.33 11.00 9.11
N MET A 272 -10.56 9.98 9.48
CA MET A 272 -9.58 9.36 8.58
C MET A 272 -10.33 8.57 7.49
N GLY A 273 -10.02 8.83 6.23
CA GLY A 273 -10.68 8.25 5.06
C GLY A 273 -10.58 9.14 3.82
#